data_AF-L8FTB4-F1
#
_entry.id   AF-L8FTB4-F1
#
_cell.length_a   1.000
_cell.length_b   1.000
_cell.length_c   1.000
_cell.angle_alpha   90.00
_cell.angle_beta   90.00
_cell.angle_gamma   90.00
#
_symmetry.space_group_name_H-M   'P 1'
#
loop_
_entity.id
_entity.type
_entity.pdbx_description
1 polymer ?
#
loop_
_entity_poly.entity_id
_entity_poly.type
_entity_poly.pdbx_seq_one_letter_code
_entity_poly.pdbx_strand_id
1 'polypeptide(L)'
;MSYIHSRLGGTAEEILELLEKVFSDPDRRHTAQTEYRKLYQRNNTFAVFWAEFQRLTTDLDYSEETLLDDLRFKVNQQMQKALVAEVGATTLLEFAKKCMLIDQNIQQIKEQEDKRKP
;
A
#
# COMPACT_ATOMS: atom_id res chain seq x y z
N MET A 1 44.71 -31.91 16.47
CA MET A 1 43.95 -31.34 15.34
C MET A 1 42.50 -31.73 15.50
N SER A 2 41.60 -30.78 15.68
CA SER A 2 40.16 -31.02 15.69
C SER A 2 39.53 -29.97 14.79
N TYR A 3 39.21 -30.37 13.56
CA TYR A 3 38.43 -29.55 12.64
C TYR A 3 36.97 -29.70 13.06
N ILE A 4 36.43 -28.71 13.76
CA ILE A 4 34.98 -28.60 13.97
C ILE A 4 34.37 -28.35 12.60
N HIS A 5 33.72 -29.37 12.07
CA HIS A 5 32.88 -29.30 10.88
C HIS A 5 31.87 -28.15 11.05
N SER A 6 31.92 -27.18 10.15
CA SER A 6 30.81 -26.25 9.94
C SER A 6 29.61 -27.06 9.47
N ARG A 7 28.67 -27.34 10.38
CA ARG A 7 27.42 -28.00 10.05
C ARG A 7 26.45 -26.98 9.47
N LEU A 8 26.73 -26.51 8.26
CA LEU A 8 25.71 -25.93 7.38
C LEU A 8 25.16 -27.09 6.54
N GLY A 9 24.29 -27.89 7.16
CA GLY A 9 23.56 -28.96 6.49
C GLY A 9 22.38 -28.34 5.74
N GLY A 10 22.66 -27.65 4.64
CA GLY A 10 21.66 -26.87 3.91
C GLY A 10 20.58 -27.73 3.24
N THR A 11 19.43 -27.85 3.88
CA THR A 11 18.16 -27.93 3.16
C THR A 11 17.79 -26.50 2.71
N ALA A 12 17.07 -26.39 1.59
CA ALA A 12 16.66 -25.07 1.09
C ALA A 12 15.79 -24.34 2.13
N GLU A 13 15.02 -25.12 2.89
CA GLU A 13 14.15 -24.69 3.98
C GLU A 13 14.95 -24.07 5.14
N GLU A 14 16.03 -24.69 5.60
CA GLU A 14 16.89 -24.13 6.67
C GLU A 14 17.59 -22.84 6.23
N ILE A 15 17.99 -22.75 4.96
CA ILE A 15 18.56 -21.52 4.39
C ILE A 15 17.49 -20.43 4.32
N LEU A 16 16.27 -20.76 3.88
CA LEU A 16 15.15 -19.81 3.82
C LEU A 16 14.75 -19.32 5.22
N GLU A 17 14.66 -20.20 6.22
CA GLU A 17 14.38 -19.83 7.61
C GLU A 17 15.47 -18.93 8.20
N LEU A 18 16.74 -19.22 7.92
CA LEU A 18 17.85 -18.38 8.37
C LEU A 18 17.81 -17.00 7.70
N LEU A 19 17.54 -16.95 6.39
CA LEU A 19 17.39 -15.69 5.66
C LEU A 19 16.20 -14.89 6.16
N GLU A 20 15.06 -15.54 6.39
CA GLU A 20 13.89 -14.91 6.99
C GLU A 20 14.24 -14.37 8.38
N LYS A 21 14.95 -15.11 9.22
CA LYS A 21 15.36 -14.64 10.54
C LYS A 21 16.36 -13.48 10.51
N VAL A 22 17.29 -13.46 9.56
CA VAL A 22 18.36 -12.44 9.47
C VAL A 22 17.86 -11.16 8.78
N PHE A 23 16.95 -11.27 7.81
CA PHE A 23 16.47 -10.15 6.99
C PHE A 23 15.03 -9.73 7.30
N SER A 24 14.29 -10.45 8.16
CA SER A 24 13.01 -9.93 8.65
C SER A 24 13.25 -8.82 9.66
N ASP A 25 12.55 -7.71 9.45
CA ASP A 25 12.39 -6.72 10.51
C ASP A 25 11.69 -7.42 11.70
N PRO A 26 12.35 -7.54 12.86
CA PRO A 26 11.78 -8.22 14.03
C PRO A 26 10.50 -7.55 14.53
N ASP A 27 10.24 -6.31 14.09
CA ASP A 27 9.04 -5.55 14.40
C ASP A 27 8.33 -5.06 13.13
N ARG A 28 8.29 -5.91 12.07
CA ARG A 28 7.60 -5.64 10.79
C ARG A 28 6.24 -4.98 10.98
N ARG A 29 5.45 -5.49 11.94
CA ARG A 29 4.12 -4.96 12.26
C ARG A 29 4.18 -3.53 12.81
N HIS A 30 5.09 -3.24 13.74
CA HIS A 30 5.24 -1.89 14.29
C HIS A 30 5.79 -0.90 13.26
N THR A 31 6.76 -1.33 12.43
CA THR A 31 7.27 -0.53 11.32
C THR A 31 6.15 -0.24 10.31
N ALA A 32 5.41 -1.27 9.89
CA ALA A 32 4.26 -1.13 9.00
C ALA A 32 3.19 -0.19 9.61
N GLN A 33 2.94 -0.28 10.91
CA GLN A 33 1.95 0.58 11.58
C GLN A 33 2.41 2.03 11.59
N THR A 34 3.70 2.27 11.84
CA THR A 34 4.30 3.61 11.84
C THR A 34 4.26 4.24 10.45
N GLU A 35 4.58 3.48 9.41
CA GLU A 35 4.49 3.91 8.01
C GLU A 35 3.04 4.15 7.59
N TYR A 36 2.14 3.23 7.93
CA TYR A 36 0.72 3.30 7.61
C TYR A 36 0.04 4.53 8.20
N ARG A 37 0.37 4.89 9.45
CA ARG A 37 -0.13 6.13 10.08
C ARG A 37 0.26 7.38 9.30
N LYS A 38 1.45 7.39 8.69
CA LYS A 38 1.97 8.52 7.90
C LYS A 38 1.55 8.47 6.43
N LEU A 39 1.00 7.34 5.97
CA LEU A 39 0.57 7.14 4.58
C LEU A 39 -0.67 7.98 4.28
N TYR A 40 -0.52 8.87 3.30
CA TYR A 40 -1.58 9.66 2.67
C TYR A 40 -1.23 9.80 1.18
N GLN A 41 -2.22 9.87 0.31
CA GLN A 41 -2.00 9.98 -1.14
C GLN A 41 -1.16 11.23 -1.49
N ARG A 42 -1.45 12.36 -0.84
CA ARG A 42 -0.78 13.65 -1.09
C ARG A 42 -0.78 13.98 -2.60
N ASN A 43 0.41 14.19 -3.17
CA ASN A 43 0.62 14.54 -4.57
C ASN A 43 0.89 13.31 -5.46
N ASN A 44 0.89 12.10 -4.90
CA ASN A 44 1.10 10.89 -5.66
C ASN A 44 -0.18 10.50 -6.42
N THR A 45 0.00 9.75 -7.51
CA THR A 45 -1.12 9.08 -8.18
C THR A 45 -1.76 8.07 -7.23
N PHE A 46 -3.05 7.80 -7.43
CA PHE A 46 -3.76 6.83 -6.60
C PHE A 46 -3.12 5.45 -6.72
N ALA A 47 -2.61 5.07 -7.89
CA ALA A 47 -1.95 3.78 -8.10
C ALA A 47 -0.72 3.57 -7.20
N VAL A 48 0.15 4.58 -7.09
CA VAL A 48 1.35 4.51 -6.23
C VAL A 48 0.95 4.43 -4.76
N PHE A 49 0.01 5.27 -4.33
CA PHE A 49 -0.51 5.25 -2.97
C PHE A 49 -1.18 3.91 -2.63
N TRP A 50 -1.97 3.35 -3.54
CA TRP A 50 -2.69 2.11 -3.35
C TRP A 50 -1.76 0.91 -3.19
N ALA A 51 -0.69 0.83 -3.98
CA ALA A 51 0.33 -0.21 -3.84
C ALA A 51 0.98 -0.19 -2.44
N GLU A 52 1.37 0.99 -1.94
CA GLU A 52 1.91 1.13 -0.58
C GLU A 52 0.87 0.83 0.50
N PHE A 53 -0.38 1.24 0.29
CA PHE A 53 -1.48 0.92 1.20
C PHE A 53 -1.61 -0.59 1.35
N GLN A 54 -1.73 -1.33 0.23
CA GLN A 54 -1.85 -2.79 0.24
C GLN A 54 -0.63 -3.48 0.89
N ARG A 55 0.58 -3.02 0.54
CA ARG A 55 1.83 -3.54 1.13
C ARG A 55 1.80 -3.45 2.65
N LEU A 56 1.49 -2.26 3.18
CA LEU A 56 1.48 -2.02 4.62
C LEU A 56 0.35 -2.76 5.33
N THR A 57 -0.83 -2.87 4.73
CA THR A 57 -1.97 -3.54 5.37
C THR A 57 -1.83 -5.04 5.47
N THR A 58 -0.94 -5.65 4.66
CA THR A 58 -0.65 -7.09 4.72
C THR A 58 -0.13 -7.51 6.10
N ASP A 59 0.60 -6.62 6.78
CA ASP A 59 1.21 -6.88 8.09
C ASP A 59 0.38 -6.39 9.29
N LEU A 60 -0.80 -5.79 9.06
CA LEU A 60 -1.54 -5.04 10.10
C LEU A 60 -2.80 -5.71 10.65
N ASP A 61 -3.27 -6.82 10.04
CA ASP A 61 -4.48 -7.56 10.44
C ASP A 61 -5.74 -6.68 10.63
N TYR A 62 -5.87 -5.58 9.88
CA TYR A 62 -7.02 -4.67 10.00
C TYR A 62 -8.25 -5.25 9.29
N SER A 63 -9.44 -4.98 9.84
CA SER A 63 -10.70 -5.36 9.20
C SER A 63 -10.92 -4.57 7.91
N GLU A 64 -11.63 -5.16 6.94
CA GLU A 64 -11.95 -4.48 5.68
C GLU A 64 -12.70 -3.16 5.90
N GLU A 65 -13.60 -3.11 6.90
CA GLU A 65 -14.31 -1.89 7.30
C GLU A 65 -13.35 -0.78 7.74
N THR A 66 -12.38 -1.12 8.60
CA THR A 66 -11.36 -0.17 9.07
C THR A 66 -10.52 0.34 7.89
N LEU A 67 -10.12 -0.57 6.99
CA LEU A 67 -9.34 -0.22 5.80
C LEU A 67 -10.12 0.66 4.83
N LEU A 68 -11.42 0.42 4.67
CA LEU A 68 -12.30 1.21 3.81
C LEU A 68 -12.44 2.63 4.35
N ASP A 69 -12.69 2.77 5.65
CA ASP A 69 -12.77 4.08 6.30
C ASP A 69 -11.44 4.82 6.21
N ASP A 70 -10.33 4.18 6.55
CA ASP A 70 -9.01 4.77 6.43
C ASP A 70 -8.69 5.19 4.99
N LEU A 71 -9.05 4.36 3.99
CA LEU A 71 -8.84 4.68 2.59
C LEU A 71 -9.60 5.95 2.19
N ARG A 72 -10.86 6.10 2.64
CA ARG A 72 -11.67 7.33 2.42
C ARG A 72 -11.00 8.57 3.00
N PHE A 73 -10.38 8.48 4.17
CA PHE A 73 -9.70 9.60 4.80
C PHE A 73 -8.29 9.87 4.23
N LYS A 74 -7.58 8.86 3.75
CA LYS A 74 -6.17 8.96 3.32
C LYS A 74 -5.98 9.37 1.87
N VAL A 75 -7.00 9.22 1.01
CA VAL A 75 -6.99 9.80 -0.33
C VAL A 75 -6.96 11.33 -0.29
N ASN A 76 -6.45 11.97 -1.34
CA ASN A 76 -6.31 13.42 -1.37
C ASN A 76 -7.68 14.14 -1.47
N GLN A 77 -7.72 15.45 -1.18
CA GLN A 77 -8.97 16.21 -1.16
C GLN A 77 -9.70 16.24 -2.51
N GLN A 78 -8.97 16.21 -3.63
CA GLN A 78 -9.59 16.17 -4.96
C GLN A 78 -10.36 14.87 -5.16
N MET A 79 -9.77 13.75 -4.74
CA MET A 79 -10.37 12.43 -4.76
C MET A 79 -11.57 12.35 -3.81
N GLN A 80 -11.43 12.85 -2.58
CA GLN A 80 -12.53 12.90 -1.60
C GLN A 80 -13.74 13.64 -2.18
N LYS A 81 -13.55 14.83 -2.77
CA LYS A 81 -14.64 15.61 -3.37
C LYS A 81 -15.34 14.88 -4.51
N ALA A 82 -14.59 14.19 -5.37
CA ALA A 82 -15.16 13.41 -6.46
C ALA A 82 -15.95 12.19 -5.96
N LEU A 83 -15.54 11.60 -4.84
CA LEU A 83 -16.16 10.42 -4.25
C LEU A 83 -17.36 10.72 -3.35
N VAL A 84 -17.56 11.96 -2.89
CA VAL A 84 -18.78 12.35 -2.15
C VAL A 84 -20.05 12.07 -2.97
N ALA A 85 -19.98 12.16 -4.29
CA ALA A 85 -21.09 11.86 -5.18
C ALA A 85 -21.36 10.33 -5.33
N GLU A 86 -20.41 9.49 -4.92
CA GLU A 86 -20.42 8.04 -5.11
C GLU A 86 -20.84 7.30 -3.82
N VAL A 87 -22.05 7.61 -3.35
CA VAL A 87 -22.69 6.97 -2.19
C VAL A 87 -23.09 5.53 -2.54
N GLY A 88 -22.13 4.60 -2.55
CA GLY A 88 -22.48 3.20 -2.86
C GLY A 88 -21.36 2.17 -2.89
N ALA A 89 -20.10 2.53 -2.66
CA ALA A 89 -19.05 1.51 -2.53
C ALA A 89 -19.16 0.84 -1.15
N THR A 90 -19.49 -0.46 -1.15
CA THR A 90 -19.65 -1.27 0.07
C THR A 90 -18.39 -2.06 0.41
N THR A 91 -17.49 -2.27 -0.56
CA THR A 91 -16.25 -3.03 -0.36
C THR A 91 -14.99 -2.19 -0.62
N LEU A 92 -13.87 -2.59 -0.03
CA LEU A 92 -12.58 -1.91 -0.17
C LEU A 92 -12.12 -1.91 -1.63
N LEU A 93 -12.26 -3.06 -2.31
CA LEU A 93 -11.84 -3.22 -3.69
C LEU A 93 -12.66 -2.36 -4.66
N GLU A 94 -13.98 -2.29 -4.48
CA GLU A 94 -14.83 -1.43 -5.30
C GLU A 94 -14.48 0.05 -5.10
N PHE A 95 -14.26 0.47 -3.86
CA PHE A 95 -13.83 1.83 -3.58
C PHE A 95 -12.49 2.16 -4.24
N ALA A 96 -11.50 1.26 -4.14
CA ALA A 96 -10.21 1.42 -4.79
C ALA A 96 -10.33 1.51 -6.33
N LYS A 97 -11.16 0.66 -6.95
CA LYS A 97 -11.43 0.73 -8.40
C LYS A 97 -12.04 2.07 -8.82
N LYS A 98 -12.99 2.60 -8.05
CA LYS A 98 -13.57 3.93 -8.30
C LYS A 98 -12.51 5.02 -8.19
N CYS A 99 -11.65 4.96 -7.17
CA CYS A 99 -10.54 5.89 -7.02
C CYS A 99 -9.57 5.85 -8.21
N MET A 100 -9.24 4.66 -8.73
CA MET A 100 -8.40 4.51 -9.92
C MET A 100 -9.01 5.20 -11.15
N LEU A 101 -10.31 5.01 -11.39
CA LEU A 101 -11.00 5.63 -12.52
C LEU A 101 -11.00 7.15 -12.42
N ILE A 102 -11.28 7.68 -11.22
CA ILE A 102 -11.26 9.13 -10.97
C ILE A 102 -9.86 9.69 -11.16
N ASP A 103 -8.82 9.01 -10.67
CA ASP A 103 -7.43 9.46 -10.82
C ASP A 103 -7.03 9.54 -12.28
N GLN A 104 -7.38 8.51 -13.08
CA GLN A 104 -7.17 8.50 -14.53
C GLN A 104 -7.87 9.68 -15.22
N ASN A 105 -9.14 9.92 -14.90
CA ASN A 105 -9.90 11.04 -15.47
C ASN A 105 -9.24 12.40 -15.11
N ILE A 106 -8.78 12.56 -13.87
CA ILE A 106 -8.09 13.78 -13.43
C ILE A 106 -6.78 13.99 -14.21
N GLN A 107 -5.98 12.94 -14.42
CA GLN A 107 -4.74 13.04 -15.18
C GLN A 107 -5.03 13.43 -16.65
N GLN A 108 -6.04 12.81 -17.27
CA GLN A 108 -6.43 13.15 -18.64
C GLN A 108 -6.86 14.60 -18.79
N ILE A 109 -7.63 15.13 -17.83
CA ILE A 109 -8.04 16.55 -17.84
C ILE A 109 -6.82 17.46 -17.74
N LYS A 110 -5.88 17.18 -16.82
CA LYS A 110 -4.65 17.95 -16.66
C LYS A 110 -3.80 17.96 -17.92
N GLU A 111 -3.62 16.79 -18.56
CA GLU A 111 -2.89 16.70 -19.82
C GLU A 111 -3.53 17.50 -20.95
N GLN A 112 -4.86 17.54 -21.01
CA GLN A 112 -5.57 18.36 -22.00
C GLN A 112 -5.43 19.86 -21.72
N GLU A 113 -5.47 20.27 -20.45
CA GLU A 113 -5.28 21.67 -20.05
C GLU A 113 -3.86 22.16 -20.35
N ASP A 114 -2.83 21.34 -20.09
CA ASP A 114 -1.45 21.70 -20.37
C ASP A 114 -1.17 21.80 -21.88
N LYS A 115 -1.79 20.95 -22.70
CA LYS A 115 -1.72 21.06 -24.18
C LYS A 115 -2.42 22.31 -24.73
N ARG A 116 -3.29 22.95 -23.94
CA ARG A 116 -4.10 24.10 -24.34
C ARG A 116 -3.52 25.44 -23.90
N LYS A 117 -2.48 25.44 -23.05
CA LYS A 117 -1.72 26.66 -22.73
C LYS A 117 -0.77 26.98 -23.90
N PRO A 118 -0.79 28.21 -24.44
CA PRO A 118 0.06 28.64 -25.56
C PRO A 118 1.53 28.77 -25.17
#